data_AF-A0A7L9WNK8-F1
#
_entry.id   AF-A0A7L9WNK8-F1
#
_cell.length_a   1.000
_cell.length_b   1.000
_cell.length_c   1.000
_cell.angle_alpha   90.00
_cell.angle_beta   90.00
_cell.angle_gamma   90.00
#
_symmetry.space_group_name_H-M   'P 1'
#
loop_
_entity.id
_entity.type
_entity.pdbx_description
1 polymer ?
#
loop_
_entity_poly.entity_id
_entity_poly.type
_entity_poly.pdbx_seq_one_letter_code
_entity_poly.pdbx_strand_id
1 'polypeptide(L)'
;MNKPDHRIAVAAQRREKMHRRLVEATVFVIAAKGPAGAVIDDIIAEAGVSRGTFYKYFSTVPDVLLAAKIALRDEMLGLLLPGGHKTEDPAAAVALDILRFMATFHRYPLLGQFVVQVGGIEAGGPGAAIEDIAPMLLDWGVSTGRFCAMPNYLACYFLHAGVMAVLQRELSGLETDRAAAVAALLRLLGVPHAEAEVLSRQPCEPLEAPPDTLIARAEAVRLQHVAD
;
A
#
# COMPACT_ATOMS: atom_id res chain seq x y z
N MET A 1 -31.99 15.79 30.89
CA MET A 1 -32.45 14.95 29.76
C MET A 1 -31.34 14.93 28.70
N ASN A 2 -30.52 13.86 28.61
CA ASN A 2 -29.62 13.58 27.47
C ASN A 2 -28.97 12.16 27.55
N LYS A 3 -29.78 11.08 27.44
CA LYS A 3 -29.31 9.67 27.49
C LYS A 3 -29.55 8.76 26.25
N PRO A 4 -30.16 9.18 25.12
CA PRO A 4 -30.23 8.33 23.92
C PRO A 4 -28.89 8.21 23.16
N ASP A 5 -28.11 9.29 23.12
CA ASP A 5 -26.97 9.46 22.22
C ASP A 5 -25.79 8.54 22.56
N HIS A 6 -25.55 8.32 23.85
CA HIS A 6 -24.43 7.49 24.32
C HIS A 6 -24.58 5.99 23.98
N ARG A 7 -25.81 5.45 24.00
CA ARG A 7 -26.06 4.05 23.63
C ARG A 7 -25.88 3.81 22.13
N ILE A 8 -26.26 4.80 21.31
CA ILE A 8 -26.09 4.76 19.86
C ILE A 8 -24.60 4.83 19.51
N ALA A 9 -23.87 5.76 20.13
CA ALA A 9 -22.42 5.92 19.95
C ALA A 9 -21.63 4.66 20.35
N VAL A 10 -21.92 4.06 21.51
CA VAL A 10 -21.25 2.82 21.95
C VAL A 10 -21.56 1.65 21.01
N ALA A 11 -22.81 1.54 20.52
CA ALA A 11 -23.18 0.49 19.56
C ALA A 11 -22.47 0.69 18.21
N ALA A 12 -22.36 1.93 17.73
CA ALA A 12 -21.62 2.27 16.52
C ALA A 12 -20.12 1.95 16.66
N GLN A 13 -19.50 2.32 17.78
CA GLN A 13 -18.09 2.02 18.06
C GLN A 13 -17.81 0.51 18.11
N ARG A 14 -18.71 -0.28 18.70
CA ARG A 14 -18.59 -1.75 18.71
C ARG A 14 -18.71 -2.34 17.32
N ARG A 15 -19.64 -1.83 16.50
CA ARG A 15 -19.77 -2.24 15.09
C ARG A 15 -18.50 -1.92 14.31
N GLU A 16 -17.96 -0.72 14.46
CA GLU A 16 -16.74 -0.29 13.79
C GLU A 16 -15.52 -1.12 14.21
N LYS A 17 -15.39 -1.42 15.50
CA LYS A 17 -14.31 -2.29 15.99
C LYS A 17 -14.39 -3.70 15.38
N MET A 18 -15.60 -4.26 15.24
CA MET A 18 -15.79 -5.57 14.64
C MET A 18 -15.55 -5.56 13.13
N HIS A 19 -16.03 -4.52 12.44
CA HIS A 19 -15.77 -4.30 11.03
C HIS A 19 -14.27 -4.27 10.76
N ARG A 20 -13.51 -3.45 11.52
CA ARG A 20 -12.05 -3.43 11.43
C ARG A 20 -11.43 -4.79 11.66
N ARG A 21 -11.80 -5.51 12.73
CA ARG A 21 -11.27 -6.85 13.04
C ARG A 21 -11.39 -7.84 11.87
N LEU A 22 -12.54 -7.84 11.19
CA LEU A 22 -12.76 -8.68 10.01
C LEU A 22 -11.90 -8.25 8.82
N VAL A 23 -11.73 -6.95 8.63
CA VAL A 23 -10.81 -6.39 7.62
C VAL A 23 -9.36 -6.79 7.90
N GLU A 24 -8.88 -6.69 9.15
CA GLU A 24 -7.50 -7.07 9.49
C GLU A 24 -7.26 -8.56 9.27
N ALA A 25 -8.18 -9.41 9.74
CA ALA A 25 -8.14 -10.85 9.51
C ALA A 25 -8.07 -11.19 8.02
N THR A 26 -8.80 -10.44 7.19
CA THR A 26 -8.76 -10.62 5.73
C THR A 26 -7.40 -10.27 5.17
N VAL A 27 -6.73 -9.21 5.63
CA VAL A 27 -5.36 -8.89 5.19
C VAL A 27 -4.40 -10.05 5.48
N PHE A 28 -4.45 -10.64 6.67
CA PHE A 28 -3.59 -11.77 7.03
C PHE A 28 -3.86 -13.01 6.17
N VAL A 29 -5.14 -13.39 6.04
CA VAL A 29 -5.54 -14.57 5.26
C VAL A 29 -5.13 -14.41 3.80
N ILE A 30 -5.34 -13.23 3.23
CA ILE A 30 -4.97 -12.95 1.84
C ILE A 30 -3.45 -13.01 1.69
N ALA A 31 -2.69 -12.30 2.52
CA ALA A 31 -1.23 -12.34 2.44
C ALA A 31 -0.66 -13.77 2.51
N ALA A 32 -1.25 -14.63 3.35
CA ALA A 32 -0.83 -16.01 3.53
C ALA A 32 -1.27 -16.96 2.39
N LYS A 33 -2.51 -16.83 1.89
CA LYS A 33 -3.13 -17.82 0.98
C LYS A 33 -3.40 -17.31 -0.44
N GLY A 34 -3.22 -16.02 -0.67
CA GLY A 34 -3.66 -15.31 -1.86
C GLY A 34 -5.19 -15.15 -1.95
N PRO A 35 -5.68 -14.28 -2.86
CA PRO A 35 -7.10 -13.99 -3.01
C PRO A 35 -7.95 -15.19 -3.42
N ALA A 36 -7.42 -16.07 -4.28
CA ALA A 36 -8.16 -17.24 -4.76
C ALA A 36 -8.26 -18.36 -3.71
N GLY A 37 -7.33 -18.39 -2.75
CA GLY A 37 -7.29 -19.41 -1.69
C GLY A 37 -8.06 -19.02 -0.42
N ALA A 38 -8.45 -17.76 -0.28
CA ALA A 38 -9.14 -17.26 0.91
C ALA A 38 -10.62 -17.65 0.94
N VAL A 39 -11.06 -18.27 2.05
CA VAL A 39 -12.48 -18.58 2.30
C VAL A 39 -12.98 -17.93 3.59
N ILE A 40 -14.31 -17.82 3.74
CA ILE A 40 -14.94 -17.22 4.94
C ILE A 40 -14.44 -17.89 6.23
N ASP A 41 -14.25 -19.21 6.20
CA ASP A 41 -13.82 -19.98 7.37
C ASP A 41 -12.43 -19.61 7.87
N ASP A 42 -11.52 -19.25 6.96
CA ASP A 42 -10.20 -18.74 7.30
C ASP A 42 -10.32 -17.38 8.00
N ILE A 43 -11.14 -16.49 7.44
CA ILE A 43 -11.31 -15.12 7.93
C ILE A 43 -11.94 -15.13 9.33
N ILE A 44 -12.97 -15.95 9.56
CA ILE A 44 -13.61 -16.01 10.88
C ILE A 44 -12.75 -16.72 11.93
N ALA A 45 -11.91 -17.69 11.51
CA ALA A 45 -10.95 -18.33 12.39
C ALA A 45 -9.87 -17.33 12.83
N GLU A 46 -9.28 -16.62 11.87
CA GLU A 46 -8.29 -15.56 12.12
C GLU A 46 -8.90 -14.43 12.96
N ALA A 47 -10.11 -13.99 12.61
CA ALA A 47 -10.82 -12.97 13.37
C ALA A 47 -11.36 -13.48 14.72
N GLY A 48 -11.32 -14.78 15.03
CA GLY A 48 -11.91 -15.35 16.24
C GLY A 48 -13.38 -14.98 16.45
N VAL A 49 -14.21 -15.11 15.40
CA VAL A 49 -15.65 -14.81 15.42
C VAL A 49 -16.49 -15.95 14.82
N SER A 50 -17.81 -15.88 15.00
CA SER A 50 -18.72 -16.83 14.36
C SER A 50 -19.06 -16.46 12.92
N ARG A 51 -19.45 -17.45 12.10
CA ARG A 51 -19.94 -17.21 10.74
C ARG A 51 -21.15 -16.27 10.70
N GLY A 52 -22.04 -16.35 11.68
CA GLY A 52 -23.16 -15.40 11.82
C GLY A 52 -22.72 -13.97 12.11
N THR A 53 -21.56 -13.78 12.76
CA THR A 53 -20.97 -12.45 12.94
C THR A 53 -20.44 -11.91 11.63
N PHE A 54 -19.79 -12.73 10.80
CA PHE A 54 -19.33 -12.32 9.46
C PHE A 54 -20.48 -11.79 8.60
N TYR A 55 -21.57 -12.56 8.46
CA TYR A 55 -22.73 -12.18 7.65
C TYR A 55 -23.49 -10.94 8.13
N LYS A 56 -23.20 -10.45 9.34
CA LYS A 56 -23.72 -9.18 9.82
C LYS A 56 -23.01 -7.96 9.21
N TYR A 57 -21.76 -8.13 8.75
CA TYR A 57 -20.93 -7.05 8.20
C TYR A 57 -20.64 -7.21 6.71
N PHE A 58 -20.46 -8.45 6.23
CA PHE A 58 -20.09 -8.73 4.85
C PHE A 58 -20.88 -9.93 4.33
N SER A 59 -21.26 -9.89 3.05
CA SER A 59 -21.99 -11.00 2.42
C SER A 59 -21.05 -12.03 1.80
N THR A 60 -19.90 -11.58 1.32
CA THR A 60 -18.95 -12.40 0.55
C THR A 60 -17.49 -12.07 0.88
N VAL A 61 -16.58 -12.97 0.50
CA VAL A 61 -15.12 -12.72 0.59
C VAL A 61 -14.70 -11.51 -0.26
N PRO A 62 -15.19 -11.33 -1.52
CA PRO A 62 -14.95 -10.11 -2.27
C PRO A 62 -15.34 -8.80 -1.55
N ASP A 63 -16.44 -8.79 -0.80
CA ASP A 63 -16.88 -7.58 -0.08
C ASP A 63 -15.87 -7.16 1.00
N VAL A 64 -15.43 -8.11 1.82
CA VAL A 64 -14.45 -7.82 2.87
C VAL A 64 -13.05 -7.58 2.29
N LEU A 65 -12.71 -8.23 1.18
CA LEU A 65 -11.47 -7.96 0.45
C LEU A 65 -11.44 -6.54 -0.11
N LEU A 66 -12.54 -6.04 -0.66
CA LEU A 66 -12.64 -4.66 -1.11
C LEU A 66 -12.47 -3.68 0.06
N ALA A 67 -13.10 -3.95 1.20
CA ALA A 67 -12.92 -3.14 2.41
C ALA A 67 -11.45 -3.15 2.90
N ALA A 68 -10.77 -4.30 2.85
CA ALA A 68 -9.35 -4.41 3.17
C ALA A 68 -8.44 -3.65 2.21
N LYS A 69 -8.72 -3.73 0.90
CA LYS A 69 -8.03 -2.97 -0.14
C LYS A 69 -8.14 -1.46 0.09
N ILE A 70 -9.35 -0.97 0.35
CA ILE A 70 -9.60 0.46 0.62
C ILE A 70 -8.89 0.90 1.90
N ALA A 71 -9.03 0.14 2.99
CA ALA A 71 -8.40 0.48 4.27
C ALA A 71 -6.87 0.60 4.15
N LEU A 72 -6.23 -0.35 3.46
CA LEU A 72 -4.78 -0.30 3.24
C LEU A 72 -4.37 0.82 2.28
N ARG A 73 -5.14 1.09 1.24
CA ARG A 73 -4.88 2.25 0.35
C ARG A 73 -4.93 3.55 1.16
N ASP A 74 -5.96 3.75 1.96
CA ASP A 74 -6.15 4.97 2.73
C ASP A 74 -5.02 5.17 3.76
N GLU A 75 -4.55 4.09 4.40
CA GLU A 75 -3.37 4.14 5.26
C GLU A 75 -2.08 4.43 4.50
N MET A 76 -1.90 3.87 3.30
CA MET A 76 -0.74 4.15 2.45
C MET A 76 -0.72 5.60 1.98
N LEU A 77 -1.87 6.17 1.60
CA LEU A 77 -1.99 7.60 1.30
C LEU A 77 -1.65 8.44 2.55
N GLY A 78 -2.13 8.02 3.72
CA GLY A 78 -1.79 8.65 5.00
C GLY A 78 -0.30 8.60 5.34
N LEU A 79 0.46 7.62 4.83
CA LEU A 79 1.91 7.54 5.00
C LEU A 79 2.67 8.39 4.00
N LEU A 80 2.21 8.45 2.76
CA LEU A 80 2.90 9.11 1.66
C LEU A 80 2.67 10.63 1.65
N LEU A 81 1.42 11.08 1.87
CA LEU A 81 1.04 12.49 1.73
C LEU A 81 1.71 13.44 2.73
N PRO A 82 1.84 13.13 4.04
CA PRO A 82 2.48 14.03 5.01
C PRO A 82 3.98 14.20 4.79
N GLY A 83 4.61 13.28 4.05
CA GLY A 83 6.05 13.27 3.84
C GLY A 83 6.56 14.52 3.11
N GLY A 84 5.76 15.04 2.18
CA GLY A 84 6.08 16.18 1.32
C GLY A 84 7.39 16.04 0.53
N HIS A 85 7.51 16.75 -0.58
CA HIS A 85 8.81 16.87 -1.22
C HIS A 85 9.58 18.02 -0.56
N LYS A 86 10.68 17.70 0.12
CA LYS A 86 11.63 18.72 0.62
C LYS A 86 12.58 19.23 -0.49
N THR A 87 12.34 18.81 -1.72
CA THR A 87 13.18 19.09 -2.89
C THR A 87 12.40 19.93 -3.89
N GLU A 88 13.12 20.80 -4.59
CA GLU A 88 12.61 21.61 -5.70
C GLU A 88 12.82 20.91 -7.06
N ASP A 89 13.34 19.68 -7.07
CA ASP A 89 13.51 18.87 -8.29
C ASP A 89 12.46 17.75 -8.37
N PRO A 90 11.56 17.76 -9.38
CA PRO A 90 10.59 16.69 -9.62
C PRO A 90 11.23 15.31 -9.76
N ALA A 91 12.40 15.21 -10.41
CA ALA A 91 13.07 13.93 -10.61
C ALA A 91 13.56 13.35 -9.28
N ALA A 92 14.16 14.19 -8.43
CA ALA A 92 14.58 13.80 -7.08
C ALA A 92 13.39 13.40 -6.19
N ALA A 93 12.27 14.11 -6.32
CA ALA A 93 11.02 13.82 -5.62
C ALA A 93 10.47 12.44 -6.01
N VAL A 94 10.31 12.15 -7.30
CA VAL A 94 9.84 10.83 -7.79
C VAL A 94 10.79 9.72 -7.32
N ALA A 95 12.10 9.93 -7.45
CA ALA A 95 13.10 8.96 -7.03
C ALA A 95 12.97 8.63 -5.54
N LEU A 96 12.82 9.66 -4.70
CA LEU A 96 12.71 9.52 -3.26
C LEU A 96 11.44 8.77 -2.88
N ASP A 97 10.32 9.12 -3.50
CA ASP A 97 9.04 8.47 -3.24
C ASP A 97 9.07 6.99 -3.59
N ILE A 98 9.59 6.62 -4.76
CA ILE A 98 9.71 5.23 -5.17
C ILE A 98 10.64 4.46 -4.22
N LEU A 99 11.80 5.03 -3.88
CA LEU A 99 12.76 4.40 -2.96
C LEU A 99 12.15 4.19 -1.57
N ARG A 100 11.50 5.21 -1.02
CA ARG A 100 10.81 5.13 0.28
C ARG A 100 9.68 4.11 0.26
N PHE A 101 8.89 4.10 -0.81
CA PHE A 101 7.81 3.14 -1.00
C PHE A 101 8.35 1.71 -0.99
N MET A 102 9.37 1.41 -1.79
CA MET A 102 10.00 0.08 -1.81
C MET A 102 10.64 -0.31 -0.46
N ALA A 103 11.32 0.63 0.20
CA ALA A 103 11.88 0.41 1.53
C ALA A 103 10.80 0.14 2.59
N THR A 104 9.63 0.75 2.47
CA THR A 104 8.50 0.56 3.39
C THR A 104 7.97 -0.86 3.35
N PHE A 105 7.92 -1.52 2.19
CA PHE A 105 7.52 -2.94 2.12
C PHE A 105 8.53 -3.89 2.75
N HIS A 106 9.81 -3.51 2.81
CA HIS A 106 10.81 -4.29 3.56
C HIS A 106 10.56 -4.18 5.08
N ARG A 107 10.07 -3.02 5.53
CA ARG A 107 9.68 -2.83 6.93
C ARG A 107 8.37 -3.55 7.27
N TYR A 108 7.44 -3.66 6.31
CA TYR A 108 6.12 -4.28 6.49
C TYR A 108 5.89 -5.40 5.45
N PRO A 109 6.50 -6.60 5.60
CA PRO A 109 6.43 -7.66 4.59
C PRO A 109 5.02 -8.16 4.28
N LEU A 110 4.11 -8.21 5.26
CA LEU A 110 2.71 -8.59 5.04
C LEU A 110 1.99 -7.61 4.11
N LEU A 111 2.26 -6.31 4.28
CA LEU A 111 1.74 -5.29 3.38
C LEU A 111 2.26 -5.52 1.96
N GLY A 112 3.55 -5.84 1.82
CA GLY A 112 4.16 -6.17 0.53
C GLY A 112 3.50 -7.36 -0.16
N GLN A 113 3.31 -8.46 0.58
CA GLN A 113 2.63 -9.65 0.09
C GLN A 113 1.20 -9.34 -0.37
N PHE A 114 0.44 -8.61 0.45
CA PHE A 114 -0.93 -8.22 0.10
C PHE A 114 -0.97 -7.33 -1.15
N VAL A 115 -0.12 -6.29 -1.22
CA VAL A 115 -0.07 -5.38 -2.37
C VAL A 115 0.32 -6.11 -3.64
N VAL A 116 1.26 -7.05 -3.59
CA VAL A 116 1.66 -7.83 -4.76
C VAL A 116 0.55 -8.80 -5.20
N GLN A 117 -0.18 -9.40 -4.27
CA GLN A 117 -1.24 -10.37 -4.60
C GLN A 117 -2.55 -9.72 -5.05
N VAL A 118 -2.90 -8.52 -4.56
CA VAL A 118 -4.21 -7.91 -4.80
C VAL A 118 -4.20 -6.41 -5.11
N GLY A 119 -3.02 -5.77 -5.12
CA GLY A 119 -2.81 -4.33 -5.34
C GLY A 119 -2.56 -3.95 -6.81
N GLY A 120 -3.16 -4.68 -7.76
CA GLY A 120 -3.21 -4.24 -9.15
C GLY A 120 -3.85 -2.85 -9.31
N ILE A 121 -3.65 -2.22 -10.46
CA ILE A 121 -4.21 -0.91 -10.80
C ILE A 121 -5.75 -0.98 -10.90
N GLU A 122 -6.31 -2.17 -11.14
CA GLU A 122 -7.76 -2.37 -11.17
C GLU A 122 -8.41 -2.02 -9.82
N ALA A 123 -9.53 -1.31 -9.91
CA ALA A 123 -10.07 -0.38 -8.91
C ALA A 123 -9.96 -0.78 -7.42
N GLY A 124 -9.45 0.16 -6.62
CA GLY A 124 -9.65 0.24 -5.16
C GLY A 124 -8.56 -0.38 -4.29
N GLY A 125 -7.49 -0.94 -4.89
CA GLY A 125 -6.37 -1.55 -4.18
C GLY A 125 -5.33 -0.55 -3.65
N PRO A 126 -4.45 -0.98 -2.71
CA PRO A 126 -3.35 -0.16 -2.20
C PRO A 126 -2.34 0.28 -3.28
N GLY A 127 -2.18 -0.50 -4.36
CA GLY A 127 -1.35 -0.09 -5.50
C GLY A 127 -1.93 1.05 -6.33
N ALA A 128 -3.25 1.28 -6.26
CA ALA A 128 -3.89 2.43 -6.91
C ALA A 128 -3.58 3.77 -6.21
N ALA A 129 -2.97 3.77 -5.02
CA ALA A 129 -2.53 5.00 -4.34
C ALA A 129 -1.60 5.86 -5.20
N ILE A 130 -0.89 5.25 -6.16
CA ILE A 130 -0.08 5.98 -7.13
C ILE A 130 -0.92 6.92 -8.01
N GLU A 131 -2.18 6.58 -8.30
CA GLU A 131 -3.09 7.41 -9.10
C GLU A 131 -3.53 8.67 -8.34
N ASP A 132 -3.55 8.61 -7.01
CA ASP A 132 -3.89 9.75 -6.16
C ASP A 132 -2.68 10.70 -5.95
N ILE A 133 -1.45 10.19 -6.06
CA ILE A 133 -0.22 10.93 -5.70
C ILE A 133 0.56 11.40 -6.93
N ALA A 134 0.82 10.49 -7.87
CA ALA A 134 1.77 10.72 -8.95
C ALA A 134 1.35 11.82 -9.96
N PRO A 135 0.06 12.02 -10.32
CA PRO A 135 -0.30 13.00 -11.35
C PRO A 135 0.20 14.42 -11.06
N MET A 136 0.07 14.88 -9.81
CA MET A 136 0.56 16.22 -9.42
C MET A 136 2.06 16.37 -9.64
N LEU A 137 2.84 15.35 -9.27
CA LEU A 137 4.29 15.33 -9.39
C LEU A 137 4.75 15.19 -10.86
N LEU A 138 4.03 14.39 -11.64
CA LEU A 138 4.25 14.23 -13.07
C LEU A 138 3.95 15.53 -13.84
N ASP A 139 2.82 16.18 -13.56
CA ASP A 139 2.46 17.48 -14.15
C ASP A 139 3.49 18.56 -13.81
N TRP A 140 3.99 18.57 -12.56
CA TRP A 140 5.06 19.47 -12.16
C TRP A 140 6.35 19.23 -12.95
N GLY A 141 6.76 17.97 -13.13
CA GLY A 141 7.94 17.66 -13.91
C GLY A 141 7.80 17.95 -15.41
N VAL A 142 6.62 17.72 -16.00
CA VAL A 142 6.37 18.05 -17.41
C VAL A 142 6.34 19.58 -17.61
N SER A 143 5.64 20.32 -16.74
CA SER A 143 5.51 21.78 -16.86
C SER A 143 6.83 22.53 -16.69
N THR A 144 7.77 21.97 -15.93
CA THR A 144 9.13 22.51 -15.75
C THR A 144 10.12 22.02 -16.81
N GLY A 145 9.68 21.18 -17.75
CA GLY A 145 10.55 20.56 -18.76
C GLY A 145 11.51 19.52 -18.19
N ARG A 146 11.32 19.11 -16.93
CA ARG A 146 12.14 18.11 -16.25
C ARG A 146 11.84 16.69 -16.73
N PHE A 147 10.61 16.43 -17.16
CA PHE A 147 10.16 15.16 -17.73
C PHE A 147 9.71 15.33 -19.19
N CYS A 148 9.83 14.25 -19.95
CA CYS A 148 9.24 14.14 -21.29
C CYS A 148 7.70 14.18 -21.20
N ALA A 149 7.07 14.85 -22.16
CA ALA A 149 5.61 14.88 -22.25
C ALA A 149 5.05 13.46 -22.45
N MET A 150 4.22 13.01 -21.51
CA MET A 150 3.53 11.72 -21.54
C MET A 150 2.15 11.90 -20.87
N PRO A 151 1.07 11.25 -21.36
CA PRO A 151 -0.19 11.22 -20.63
C PRO A 151 0.00 10.64 -19.22
N ASN A 152 -0.50 11.32 -18.18
CA ASN A 152 -0.29 10.90 -16.79
C ASN A 152 -0.73 9.47 -16.51
N TYR A 153 -1.87 9.03 -17.05
CA TYR A 153 -2.35 7.66 -16.86
C TYR A 153 -1.31 6.63 -17.34
N LEU A 154 -0.60 6.93 -18.43
CA LEU A 154 0.39 6.04 -19.02
C LEU A 154 1.70 6.05 -18.21
N ALA A 155 2.13 7.23 -17.76
CA ALA A 155 3.28 7.34 -16.85
C ALA A 155 3.01 6.60 -15.54
N CYS A 156 1.86 6.83 -14.89
CA CYS A 156 1.44 6.13 -13.69
C CYS A 156 1.39 4.61 -13.91
N TYR A 157 0.85 4.15 -15.04
CA TYR A 157 0.79 2.73 -15.38
C TYR A 157 2.19 2.10 -15.43
N PHE A 158 3.14 2.72 -16.14
CA PHE A 158 4.50 2.17 -16.22
C PHE A 158 5.27 2.26 -14.91
N LEU A 159 5.12 3.35 -14.16
CA LEU A 159 5.73 3.49 -12.84
C LEU A 159 5.21 2.39 -11.91
N HIS A 160 3.89 2.21 -11.83
CA HIS A 160 3.28 1.14 -11.04
C HIS A 160 3.79 -0.23 -11.47
N ALA A 161 3.73 -0.55 -12.76
CA ALA A 161 4.16 -1.84 -13.29
C ALA A 161 5.64 -2.13 -12.96
N GLY A 162 6.52 -1.15 -13.14
CA GLY A 162 7.95 -1.29 -12.82
C GLY A 162 8.19 -1.50 -11.33
N VAL A 163 7.52 -0.72 -10.47
CA VAL A 163 7.63 -0.85 -9.01
C VAL A 163 7.11 -2.21 -8.55
N MET A 164 5.94 -2.63 -9.03
CA MET A 164 5.35 -3.94 -8.67
C MET A 164 6.18 -5.11 -9.16
N ALA A 165 6.76 -5.04 -10.37
CA ALA A 165 7.63 -6.09 -10.88
C ALA A 165 8.87 -6.28 -9.99
N VAL A 166 9.47 -5.18 -9.52
CA VAL A 166 10.60 -5.20 -8.57
C VAL A 166 10.18 -5.81 -7.24
N LEU A 167 9.07 -5.35 -6.64
CA LEU A 167 8.60 -5.88 -5.36
C LEU A 167 8.24 -7.37 -5.44
N GLN A 168 7.54 -7.80 -6.51
CA GLN A 168 7.23 -9.20 -6.73
C GLN A 168 8.49 -10.06 -6.82
N ARG A 169 9.53 -9.56 -7.52
CA ARG A 169 10.81 -10.24 -7.66
C ARG A 169 11.54 -10.37 -6.31
N GLU A 170 11.60 -9.28 -5.53
CA GLU A 170 12.18 -9.28 -4.18
C GLU A 170 11.44 -10.23 -3.24
N LEU A 171 10.10 -10.23 -3.24
CA LEU A 171 9.30 -11.16 -2.43
C LEU A 171 9.44 -12.62 -2.85
N SER A 172 9.77 -12.88 -4.13
CA SER A 172 10.12 -14.22 -4.61
C SER A 172 11.57 -14.63 -4.28
N GLY A 173 12.32 -13.81 -3.52
CA GLY A 173 13.70 -14.09 -3.12
C GLY A 173 14.71 -13.96 -4.27
N LEU A 174 14.32 -13.30 -5.36
CA LEU A 174 15.18 -13.11 -6.52
C LEU A 174 16.01 -11.83 -6.38
N GLU A 175 17.29 -11.93 -6.71
CA GLU A 175 18.22 -10.79 -6.66
C GLU A 175 17.71 -9.63 -7.53
N THR A 176 17.69 -8.43 -6.96
CA THR A 176 17.18 -7.23 -7.63
C THR A 176 18.05 -6.03 -7.27
N ASP A 177 18.47 -5.27 -8.28
CA ASP A 177 19.12 -3.97 -8.10
C ASP A 177 18.04 -2.87 -8.09
N ARG A 178 17.64 -2.49 -6.88
CA ARG A 178 16.62 -1.45 -6.66
C ARG A 178 17.03 -0.10 -7.27
N ALA A 179 18.30 0.28 -7.12
CA ALA A 179 18.78 1.55 -7.64
C ALA A 179 18.72 1.54 -9.18
N ALA A 180 19.16 0.47 -9.82
CA ALA A 180 19.05 0.33 -11.27
C ALA A 180 17.59 0.38 -11.76
N ALA A 181 16.65 -0.21 -11.02
CA ALA A 181 15.23 -0.16 -11.36
C ALA A 181 14.66 1.26 -11.24
N VAL A 182 14.96 1.98 -10.16
CA VAL A 182 14.55 3.39 -10.00
C VAL A 182 15.19 4.26 -11.08
N ALA A 183 16.47 4.06 -11.39
CA ALA A 183 17.14 4.77 -12.49
C ALA A 183 16.46 4.51 -13.84
N ALA A 184 16.00 3.28 -14.10
CA ALA A 184 15.27 2.95 -15.31
C ALA A 184 13.91 3.66 -15.38
N LEU A 185 13.17 3.73 -14.27
CA LEU A 185 11.89 4.46 -14.19
C LEU A 185 12.08 5.98 -14.36
N LEU A 186 13.17 6.56 -13.84
CA LEU A 186 13.50 7.97 -14.08
C LEU A 186 13.86 8.23 -15.55
N ARG A 187 14.63 7.32 -16.17
CA ARG A 187 14.94 7.40 -17.61
C ARG A 187 13.69 7.30 -18.48
N LEU A 188 12.73 6.47 -18.09
CA LEU A 188 11.41 6.41 -18.75
C LEU A 188 10.71 7.77 -18.75
N LEU A 189 10.82 8.54 -17.66
CA LEU A 189 10.28 9.90 -17.57
C LEU A 189 11.13 10.95 -18.30
N GLY A 190 12.29 10.58 -18.87
CA GLY A 190 13.17 11.48 -19.61
C GLY A 190 14.39 11.99 -18.86
N VAL A 191 14.64 11.53 -17.63
CA VAL A 191 15.83 11.94 -16.86
C VAL A 191 17.11 11.36 -17.50
N PRO A 192 18.18 12.15 -17.72
CA PRO A 192 19.43 11.65 -18.29
C PRO A 192 20.04 10.50 -17.49
N HIS A 193 20.69 9.55 -18.18
CA HIS A 193 21.24 8.34 -17.56
C HIS A 193 22.11 8.62 -16.33
N ALA A 194 23.13 9.48 -16.47
CA ALA A 194 24.08 9.77 -15.39
C ALA A 194 23.39 10.37 -14.16
N GLU A 195 22.35 11.19 -14.37
CA GLU A 195 21.60 11.82 -13.29
C GLU A 195 20.64 10.85 -12.61
N ALA A 196 19.93 10.02 -13.40
CA ALA A 196 19.07 8.96 -12.87
C ALA A 196 19.85 7.96 -11.99
N GLU A 197 21.11 7.67 -12.34
CA GLU A 197 22.02 6.83 -11.56
C GLU A 197 22.40 7.46 -10.21
N VAL A 198 22.48 8.79 -10.13
CA VAL A 198 22.76 9.50 -8.86
C VAL A 198 21.50 9.54 -8.00
N LEU A 199 20.38 9.98 -8.56
CA LEU A 199 19.11 10.14 -7.84
C LEU A 199 18.59 8.82 -7.28
N SER A 200 18.79 7.71 -8.00
CA SER A 200 18.34 6.37 -7.57
C SER A 200 19.14 5.74 -6.42
N ARG A 201 20.31 6.30 -6.08
CA ARG A 201 21.19 5.80 -5.01
C ARG A 201 21.13 6.63 -3.74
N GLN A 202 20.27 7.64 -3.71
CA GLN A 202 20.14 8.48 -2.52
C GLN A 202 19.67 7.67 -1.31
N PRO A 203 20.24 7.92 -0.12
CA PRO A 203 19.77 7.26 1.09
C PRO A 203 18.32 7.67 1.36
N CYS A 204 17.50 6.70 1.73
CA CYS A 204 16.12 6.95 2.14
C CYS A 204 15.79 6.13 3.38
N GLU A 205 15.04 6.73 4.29
CA GLU A 205 14.43 6.00 5.40
C GLU A 205 13.04 5.50 4.97
N PRO A 206 12.69 4.25 5.30
CA PRO A 206 11.33 3.75 5.06
C PRO A 206 10.31 4.56 5.85
N LEU A 207 9.07 4.59 5.35
CA LEU A 207 7.97 5.23 6.06
C LEU A 207 7.63 4.42 7.32
N GLU A 208 7.20 5.12 8.37
CA GLU A 208 6.78 4.51 9.62
C GLU A 208 5.27 4.66 9.79
N ALA A 209 4.59 3.51 9.82
CA ALA A 209 3.17 3.43 10.07
C ALA A 209 2.85 3.77 11.54
N PRO A 210 1.93 4.72 11.82
CA PRO A 210 1.51 5.01 13.18
C PRO A 210 1.03 3.75 13.91
N PRO A 211 1.25 3.61 15.23
CA PRO A 211 0.95 2.38 15.97
C PRO A 211 -0.52 1.92 15.91
N ASP A 212 -1.44 2.85 15.64
CA ASP A 212 -2.88 2.63 15.55
C ASP A 212 -3.37 2.41 14.09
N THR A 213 -2.47 2.16 13.15
CA THR A 213 -2.79 1.72 11.79
C THR A 213 -2.89 0.19 11.69
N LEU A 214 -3.66 -0.28 10.72
CA LEU A 214 -3.74 -1.68 10.31
C LEU A 214 -2.37 -2.20 9.88
N ILE A 215 -1.59 -1.41 9.12
CA ILE A 215 -0.21 -1.77 8.73
C ILE A 215 0.66 -2.09 9.96
N ALA A 216 0.69 -1.20 10.96
CA ALA A 216 1.50 -1.39 12.17
C ALA A 216 1.02 -2.58 13.02
N ARG A 217 -0.30 -2.74 13.19
CA ARG A 217 -0.88 -3.88 13.93
C ARG A 217 -0.64 -5.20 13.24
N ALA A 218 -0.81 -5.25 11.91
CA ALA A 218 -0.59 -6.45 11.14
C ALA A 218 0.85 -6.95 11.30
N GLU A 219 1.80 -6.03 11.27
CA GLU A 219 3.20 -6.36 11.50
C GLU A 219 3.48 -6.83 12.93
N ALA A 220 2.87 -6.21 13.94
CA ALA A 220 3.02 -6.65 15.34
C ALA A 220 2.52 -8.09 15.55
N VAL A 221 1.37 -8.45 14.97
CA VAL A 221 0.81 -9.81 15.02
C VAL A 221 1.71 -10.80 14.28
N ARG A 222 2.26 -10.42 13.11
CA ARG A 222 3.20 -11.26 12.36
C ARG A 222 4.44 -11.61 13.17
N LEU A 223 5.03 -10.61 13.83
CA LEU A 223 6.22 -10.78 14.65
C LEU A 223 5.98 -11.70 15.85
N GLN A 224 4.76 -11.70 16.40
CA GLN A 224 4.37 -12.64 17.46
C GLN A 224 4.31 -14.08 16.93
N HIS A 225 3.73 -14.31 15.75
CA HIS A 225 3.62 -15.66 15.15
C HIS A 225 4.94 -16.24 14.63
N VAL A 226 5.97 -15.42 14.37
CA VAL A 226 7.30 -15.90 13.93
C VAL A 226 8.20 -16.24 15.14
N ALA A 227 7.86 -15.75 16.33
CA ALA A 227 8.61 -16.01 17.56
C ALA A 227 8.21 -17.31 18.27
N ASP A 228 7.10 -17.93 17.84
CA ASP A 228 6.59 -19.23 18.31
C ASP A 228 6.98 -20.38 17.36
#